data_AF-A0A7V2ILM1-F1
#
_entry.id   AF-A0A7V2ILM1-F1
#
_cell.length_a   1.000
_cell.length_b   1.000
_cell.length_c   1.000
_cell.angle_alpha   90.00
_cell.angle_beta   90.00
_cell.angle_gamma   90.00
#
_symmetry.space_group_name_H-M   'P 1'
#
loop_
_entity.id
_entity.type
_entity.pdbx_description
1 polymer ?
#
loop_
_entity_poly.entity_id
_entity_poly.type
_entity_poly.pdbx_seq_one_letter_code
_entity_poly.pdbx_strand_id
1 'polypeptide(L)'
;SNLANDMARALGAGSVRVVAPLPGRHTIGIEVPNTQREIVRLKELIQRAAAKGSRMQIPLFLGKDSAGEVLVTDLGAMPHLLIAGTTGSGKSVCINSIITSILMTRRPDETKLILIDPKMVEMSMFESLPHLMCPVVTETKRAEQILEWAMTKMDERYELLAEAKVRNIASFNKLTPEEINERFNPSTPDEEAKIPKRLPHIVIIIDELADLMMTAAKEIEAYIVRIAQKSRAVGIHLIVATQRPQATVVTGLIKSNMPCRIGFRVAARMDSRIILDQNGAETLLGQGDMLFLKPGTSDLVRAQGAYVDDDEIHDVVTHLTDVAQAQYHPELMQLNRIDMDAAQGDDLYDEAVKIVLETKRGSVSLLQRRLSIGYARASRIIEMMAAAGILGEYKGSQAREVTMTLDEYEQLKREQLEAEVHTYEDLTAQDDDLEDDEPGDEDLDEEDGAEDANDENA
;
A
#
# COMPACT_ATOMS: atom_id res chain seq x y z
N SER A 1 21.05 32.29 -4.78
CA SER A 1 19.94 31.98 -5.71
C SER A 1 20.13 32.70 -7.04
N ASN A 2 20.63 33.94 -7.07
CA ASN A 2 20.77 34.71 -8.32
C ASN A 2 21.81 34.14 -9.30
N LEU A 3 22.98 33.67 -8.83
CA LEU A 3 24.05 33.22 -9.73
C LEU A 3 23.67 32.00 -10.59
N ALA A 4 22.95 31.02 -10.05
CA ALA A 4 22.55 29.84 -10.81
C ALA A 4 21.56 30.18 -11.94
N ASN A 5 20.62 31.09 -11.68
CA ASN A 5 19.69 31.58 -12.69
C ASN A 5 20.41 32.44 -13.75
N ASP A 6 21.36 33.27 -13.32
CA ASP A 6 22.18 34.06 -14.25
C ASP A 6 23.07 33.17 -15.13
N MET A 7 23.65 32.10 -14.57
CA MET A 7 24.42 31.11 -15.32
C MET A 7 23.56 30.35 -16.32
N ALA A 8 22.36 29.90 -15.91
CA ALA A 8 21.43 29.23 -16.81
C ALA A 8 21.07 30.13 -18.01
N ARG A 9 20.78 31.40 -17.75
CA ARG A 9 20.53 32.42 -18.78
C ARG A 9 21.75 32.65 -19.69
N ALA A 10 22.95 32.75 -19.12
CA ALA A 10 24.18 32.96 -19.88
C ALA A 10 24.54 31.75 -20.78
N LEU A 11 24.21 30.54 -20.35
CA LEU A 11 24.47 29.29 -21.07
C LEU A 11 23.35 28.90 -22.03
N GLY A 12 22.23 29.64 -22.07
CA GLY A 12 21.05 29.28 -22.85
C GLY A 12 20.38 27.98 -22.37
N ALA A 13 20.57 27.62 -21.10
CA ALA A 13 20.03 26.40 -20.51
C ALA A 13 18.76 26.70 -19.69
N GLY A 14 17.80 25.77 -19.68
CA GLY A 14 16.56 25.92 -18.91
C GLY A 14 16.78 25.94 -17.39
N SER A 15 17.77 25.19 -16.90
CA SER A 15 18.25 25.26 -15.51
C SER A 15 19.71 24.81 -15.43
N VAL A 16 20.41 25.19 -14.36
CA VAL A 16 21.79 24.76 -14.06
C VAL A 16 21.86 24.36 -12.59
N ARG A 17 22.51 23.23 -12.30
CA ARG A 17 22.75 22.78 -10.92
C ARG A 17 24.22 22.99 -10.57
N VAL A 18 24.45 23.68 -9.45
CA VAL A 18 25.79 23.93 -8.92
C VAL A 18 26.05 22.97 -7.76
N VAL A 19 27.09 22.16 -7.89
CA VAL A 19 27.53 21.18 -6.89
C VAL A 19 28.84 21.68 -6.28
N ALA A 20 28.81 22.05 -5.02
CA ALA A 20 29.98 22.61 -4.35
C ALA A 20 30.11 22.07 -2.92
N PRO A 21 31.26 21.48 -2.55
CA PRO A 21 32.35 20.98 -3.41
C PRO A 21 31.99 19.63 -4.08
N LEU A 22 32.68 19.28 -5.17
CA LEU A 22 32.62 17.90 -5.69
C LEU A 22 33.23 16.91 -4.69
N PRO A 23 32.61 15.75 -4.42
CA PRO A 23 33.16 14.76 -3.50
C PRO A 23 34.62 14.40 -3.84
N GLY A 24 35.51 14.54 -2.86
CA GLY A 24 36.94 14.23 -3.01
C GLY A 24 37.75 15.24 -3.85
N ARG A 25 37.20 16.40 -4.23
CA ARG A 25 37.90 17.42 -5.02
C ARG A 25 37.68 18.85 -4.48
N HIS A 26 38.65 19.75 -4.73
CA HIS A 26 38.54 21.18 -4.41
C HIS A 26 37.86 22.02 -5.51
N THR A 27 37.09 21.37 -6.38
CA THR A 27 36.45 21.99 -7.55
C THR A 27 34.94 22.08 -7.38
N ILE A 28 34.33 23.08 -8.01
CA ILE A 28 32.87 23.24 -8.13
C ILE A 28 32.41 22.52 -9.40
N GLY A 29 31.38 21.68 -9.30
CA GLY A 29 30.69 21.09 -10.43
C GLY A 29 29.56 21.98 -10.91
N ILE A 30 29.44 22.16 -12.23
CA ILE A 30 28.34 22.87 -12.86
C ILE A 30 27.69 21.89 -13.84
N GLU A 31 26.51 21.40 -13.48
CA GLU A 31 25.75 20.47 -14.30
C GLU A 31 24.80 21.27 -15.20
N VAL A 32 25.05 21.18 -16.51
CA VAL A 32 24.26 21.83 -17.56
C VAL A 32 23.52 20.76 -18.35
N PRO A 33 22.21 20.91 -18.59
CA PRO A 33 21.45 19.97 -19.40
C PRO A 33 22.00 19.87 -20.83
N ASN A 34 22.11 18.65 -21.35
CA ASN A 34 22.40 18.44 -22.77
C ASN A 34 21.26 18.99 -23.64
N THR A 35 21.61 19.53 -24.81
CA THR A 35 20.63 20.00 -25.81
C THR A 35 19.74 18.87 -26.32
N GLN A 36 20.31 17.68 -26.50
CA GLN A 36 19.60 16.46 -26.83
C GLN A 36 19.67 15.51 -25.64
N ARG A 37 18.51 15.15 -25.08
CA ARG A 37 18.41 14.24 -23.95
C ARG A 37 18.28 12.80 -24.45
N GLU A 38 19.08 11.91 -23.90
CA GLU A 38 18.99 10.47 -24.15
C GLU A 38 17.93 9.86 -23.22
N ILE A 39 17.08 8.98 -23.76
CA ILE A 39 16.15 8.18 -22.97
C ILE A 39 16.91 6.97 -22.41
N VAL A 40 16.90 6.82 -21.09
CA VAL A 40 17.55 5.69 -20.41
C VAL A 40 16.58 4.50 -20.39
N ARG A 41 16.75 3.53 -21.29
CA ARG A 41 15.84 2.38 -21.41
C ARG A 41 16.13 1.30 -20.37
N LEU A 42 15.11 0.76 -19.71
CA LEU A 42 15.25 -0.29 -18.68
C LEU A 42 15.98 -1.53 -19.21
N LYS A 43 15.64 -1.96 -20.44
CA LYS A 43 16.32 -3.08 -21.13
C LYS A 43 17.83 -2.94 -21.18
N GLU A 44 18.33 -1.74 -21.48
CA GLU A 44 19.76 -1.46 -21.54
C GLU A 44 20.41 -1.63 -20.16
N LEU A 45 19.76 -1.14 -19.11
CA LEU A 45 20.26 -1.25 -17.73
C LEU A 45 20.35 -2.71 -17.28
N ILE A 46 19.29 -3.49 -17.54
CA ILE A 46 19.24 -4.92 -17.23
C ILE A 46 20.38 -5.65 -17.93
N GLN A 47 20.58 -5.40 -19.23
CA GLN A 47 21.65 -6.06 -20.00
C GLN A 47 23.05 -5.69 -19.48
N ARG A 48 23.32 -4.39 -19.25
CA ARG A 48 24.64 -3.92 -18.80
C ARG A 48 24.98 -4.36 -17.38
N ALA A 49 23.99 -4.40 -16.49
CA ALA A 49 24.19 -4.74 -15.09
C ALA A 49 23.69 -6.15 -14.70
N ALA A 50 23.43 -7.03 -15.68
CA ALA A 50 22.90 -8.39 -15.45
C ALA A 50 23.72 -9.19 -14.43
N ALA A 51 25.06 -9.21 -14.58
CA ALA A 51 25.95 -9.94 -13.69
C ALA A 51 26.00 -9.37 -12.26
N LYS A 52 25.76 -8.06 -12.11
CA LYS A 52 25.69 -7.40 -10.80
C LYS A 52 24.31 -7.65 -10.16
N GLY A 53 23.24 -7.53 -10.94
CA GLY A 53 21.86 -7.75 -10.49
C GLY A 53 21.57 -9.21 -10.10
N SER A 54 22.17 -10.19 -10.78
CA SER A 54 21.97 -11.61 -10.44
C SER A 54 22.49 -12.01 -9.06
N ARG A 55 23.42 -11.23 -8.48
CA ARG A 55 23.97 -11.45 -7.13
C ARG A 55 23.15 -10.77 -6.03
N MET A 56 22.20 -9.91 -6.40
CA MET A 56 21.33 -9.18 -5.46
C MET A 56 20.15 -10.07 -5.06
N GLN A 57 19.48 -9.73 -3.95
CA GLN A 57 18.23 -10.40 -3.56
C GLN A 57 17.05 -9.89 -4.39
N ILE A 58 16.93 -8.56 -4.50
CA ILE A 58 15.86 -7.89 -5.25
C ILE A 58 16.50 -6.70 -5.99
N PRO A 59 17.03 -6.92 -7.21
CA PRO A 59 17.70 -5.87 -7.96
C PRO A 59 16.70 -4.86 -8.52
N LEU A 60 16.96 -3.58 -8.28
CA LEU A 60 16.23 -2.44 -8.83
C LEU A 60 17.15 -1.68 -9.78
N PHE A 61 16.78 -1.62 -11.06
CA PHE A 61 17.54 -0.89 -12.09
C PHE A 61 16.98 0.53 -12.20
N LEU A 62 17.53 1.43 -11.38
CA LEU A 62 16.95 2.76 -11.18
C LEU A 62 17.26 3.74 -12.31
N GLY A 63 18.40 3.62 -12.99
CA GLY A 63 18.78 4.60 -14.03
C GLY A 63 20.26 4.61 -14.40
N LYS A 64 20.72 5.72 -14.96
CA LYS A 64 22.14 6.06 -15.17
C LYS A 64 22.49 7.30 -14.34
N ASP A 65 23.67 7.31 -13.71
CA ASP A 65 24.15 8.51 -13.04
C ASP A 65 24.66 9.57 -14.04
N SER A 66 25.13 10.70 -13.53
CA SER A 66 25.64 11.81 -14.35
C SER A 66 26.90 11.46 -15.16
N ALA A 67 27.59 10.36 -14.84
CA ALA A 67 28.72 9.84 -15.61
C ALA A 67 28.29 8.78 -16.63
N GLY A 68 27.00 8.41 -16.67
CA GLY A 68 26.47 7.36 -17.55
C GLY A 68 26.56 5.95 -16.97
N GLU A 69 27.02 5.80 -15.72
CA GLU A 69 27.14 4.50 -15.06
C GLU A 69 25.78 3.99 -14.59
N VAL A 70 25.56 2.67 -14.73
CA VAL A 70 24.27 2.07 -14.37
C VAL A 70 24.06 2.08 -12.86
N LEU A 71 23.01 2.78 -12.43
CA LEU A 71 22.54 2.80 -11.07
C LEU A 71 21.61 1.61 -10.81
N VAL A 72 22.21 0.49 -10.39
CA VAL A 72 21.49 -0.69 -9.91
C VAL A 72 21.72 -0.86 -8.40
N THR A 73 20.66 -1.22 -7.69
CA THR A 73 20.68 -1.37 -6.23
C THR A 73 19.85 -2.55 -5.76
N ASP A 74 20.07 -3.02 -4.52
CA ASP A 74 19.40 -4.20 -3.96
C ASP A 74 18.42 -3.78 -2.85
N LEU A 75 17.12 -3.99 -3.06
CA LEU A 75 16.10 -3.72 -2.03
C LEU A 75 16.29 -4.62 -0.79
N GLY A 76 16.87 -5.82 -0.95
CA GLY A 76 17.23 -6.68 0.19
C GLY A 76 18.27 -6.05 1.11
N ALA A 77 19.21 -5.29 0.53
CA ALA A 77 20.22 -4.55 1.27
C ALA A 77 19.70 -3.19 1.79
N MET A 78 18.73 -2.60 1.08
CA MET A 78 18.10 -1.32 1.38
C MET A 78 16.61 -1.53 1.68
N PRO A 79 16.26 -1.93 2.91
CA PRO A 79 15.00 -2.65 3.14
C PRO A 79 13.74 -1.84 2.83
N HIS A 80 13.82 -0.50 2.88
CA HIS A 80 12.70 0.39 2.59
C HIS A 80 13.16 1.57 1.73
N LEU A 81 12.29 2.00 0.83
CA LEU A 81 12.53 3.08 -0.12
C LEU A 81 11.40 4.10 -0.05
N LEU A 82 11.75 5.38 0.13
CA LEU A 82 10.81 6.50 0.00
C LEU A 82 11.02 7.21 -1.34
N ILE A 83 9.95 7.39 -2.11
CA ILE A 83 9.96 8.07 -3.41
C ILE A 83 9.05 9.30 -3.34
N ALA A 84 9.52 10.46 -3.77
CA ALA A 84 8.65 11.63 -3.82
C ALA A 84 8.99 12.56 -4.98
N GLY A 85 7.96 13.24 -5.49
CA GLY A 85 8.07 14.20 -6.58
C GLY A 85 6.71 14.64 -7.08
N THR A 86 6.64 15.81 -7.73
CA THR A 86 5.38 16.33 -8.24
C THR A 86 4.89 15.57 -9.48
N THR A 87 3.64 15.77 -9.89
CA THR A 87 3.07 15.19 -11.12
C THR A 87 3.96 15.51 -12.33
N GLY A 88 4.14 14.53 -13.21
CA GLY A 88 4.99 14.66 -14.42
C GLY A 88 6.51 14.70 -14.14
N SER A 89 6.94 14.52 -12.89
CA SER A 89 8.37 14.50 -12.56
C SER A 89 9.08 13.19 -12.91
N GLY A 90 8.34 12.09 -13.06
CA GLY A 90 8.86 10.74 -13.34
C GLY A 90 8.63 9.71 -12.21
N LYS A 91 7.92 10.08 -11.13
CA LYS A 91 7.60 9.18 -10.00
C LYS A 91 6.95 7.87 -10.45
N SER A 92 5.86 7.93 -11.20
CA SER A 92 5.07 6.75 -11.58
C SER A 92 5.83 5.83 -12.54
N VAL A 93 6.51 6.42 -13.53
CA VAL A 93 7.45 5.69 -14.41
C VAL A 93 8.54 4.96 -13.60
N CYS A 94 9.07 5.60 -12.55
CA CYS A 94 10.05 4.96 -11.67
C CYS A 94 9.46 3.75 -10.95
N ILE A 95 8.25 3.86 -10.42
CA ILE A 95 7.53 2.75 -9.78
C ILE A 95 7.33 1.60 -10.77
N ASN A 96 6.87 1.90 -11.99
CA ASN A 96 6.69 0.89 -13.04
C ASN A 96 8.02 0.22 -13.41
N SER A 97 9.11 0.99 -13.49
CA SER A 97 10.46 0.46 -13.74
C SER A 97 10.96 -0.42 -12.59
N ILE A 98 10.58 -0.12 -11.34
CA ILE A 98 10.91 -0.90 -10.15
C ILE A 98 10.14 -2.23 -10.17
N ILE A 99 8.83 -2.20 -10.40
CA ILE A 99 8.00 -3.40 -10.50
C ILE A 99 8.55 -4.28 -11.62
N THR A 100 8.75 -3.71 -12.80
CA THR A 100 9.30 -4.44 -13.96
C THR A 100 10.70 -4.99 -13.69
N SER A 101 11.57 -4.27 -12.96
CA SER A 101 12.88 -4.80 -12.53
C SER A 101 12.75 -6.08 -11.70
N ILE A 102 11.77 -6.14 -10.80
CA ILE A 102 11.49 -7.33 -9.98
C ILE A 102 10.97 -8.46 -10.87
N LEU A 103 9.98 -8.19 -11.73
CA LEU A 103 9.39 -9.19 -12.62
C LEU A 103 10.42 -9.82 -13.57
N MET A 104 11.33 -9.02 -14.11
CA MET A 104 12.37 -9.46 -15.03
C MET A 104 13.50 -10.24 -14.35
N THR A 105 13.54 -10.30 -13.01
CA THR A 105 14.67 -10.91 -12.27
C THR A 105 14.30 -11.89 -11.18
N ARG A 106 13.04 -11.90 -10.72
CA ARG A 106 12.57 -12.74 -9.61
C ARG A 106 11.30 -13.48 -9.98
N ARG A 107 11.29 -14.77 -9.67
CA ARG A 107 10.08 -15.59 -9.83
C ARG A 107 9.08 -15.34 -8.69
N PRO A 108 7.79 -15.68 -8.87
CA PRO A 108 6.77 -15.53 -7.84
C PRO A 108 7.05 -16.29 -6.53
N ASP A 109 7.81 -17.39 -6.57
CA ASP A 109 8.24 -18.15 -5.38
C ASP A 109 9.35 -17.45 -4.58
N GLU A 110 10.02 -16.46 -5.18
CA GLU A 110 11.15 -15.73 -4.59
C GLU A 110 10.73 -14.36 -4.08
N THR A 111 9.80 -13.71 -4.77
CA THR A 111 9.32 -12.37 -4.42
C THR A 111 7.83 -12.27 -4.72
N LYS A 112 7.08 -11.79 -3.73
CA LYS A 112 5.65 -11.53 -3.79
C LYS A 112 5.39 -10.04 -3.62
N LEU A 113 4.34 -9.56 -4.28
CA LEU A 113 3.98 -8.14 -4.35
C LEU A 113 2.62 -7.89 -3.70
N ILE A 114 2.53 -6.75 -3.02
CA ILE A 114 1.28 -6.13 -2.59
C ILE A 114 1.30 -4.71 -3.12
N LEU A 115 0.34 -4.37 -3.98
CA LEU A 115 0.25 -3.07 -4.64
C LEU A 115 -0.91 -2.29 -4.06
N ILE A 116 -0.64 -1.09 -3.53
CA ILE A 116 -1.63 -0.17 -2.97
C ILE A 116 -1.65 1.09 -3.86
N ASP A 117 -2.71 1.21 -4.65
CA ASP A 117 -2.96 2.31 -5.59
C ASP A 117 -4.38 2.88 -5.36
N PRO A 118 -4.53 3.82 -4.42
CA PRO A 118 -5.84 4.41 -4.11
C PRO A 118 -6.49 5.15 -5.28
N LYS A 119 -5.72 5.49 -6.33
CA LYS A 119 -6.21 6.26 -7.48
C LYS A 119 -6.57 5.38 -8.68
N MET A 120 -6.20 4.09 -8.68
CA MET A 120 -6.41 3.16 -9.80
C MET A 120 -5.81 3.63 -11.14
N VAL A 121 -4.73 4.41 -11.11
CA VAL A 121 -4.15 4.99 -12.33
C VAL A 121 -2.82 4.33 -12.68
N GLU A 122 -1.96 4.10 -11.69
CA GLU A 122 -0.54 3.88 -11.93
C GLU A 122 -0.20 2.39 -11.99
N MET A 123 -0.95 1.54 -11.26
CA MET A 123 -0.62 0.12 -11.09
C MET A 123 -1.66 -0.85 -11.68
N SER A 124 -2.72 -0.36 -12.33
CA SER A 124 -3.79 -1.19 -12.92
C SER A 124 -3.27 -2.18 -13.98
N MET A 125 -2.22 -1.80 -14.71
CA MET A 125 -1.58 -2.68 -15.70
C MET A 125 -0.95 -3.96 -15.09
N PHE A 126 -0.82 -4.04 -13.76
CA PHE A 126 -0.22 -5.16 -13.05
C PHE A 126 -1.23 -6.09 -12.35
N GLU A 127 -2.54 -5.90 -12.54
CA GLU A 127 -3.61 -6.57 -11.79
C GLU A 127 -3.60 -8.11 -11.82
N SER A 128 -3.02 -8.73 -12.85
CA SER A 128 -3.08 -10.18 -13.06
C SER A 128 -1.78 -10.92 -12.75
N LEU A 129 -0.77 -10.25 -12.19
CA LEU A 129 0.55 -10.85 -12.01
C LEU A 129 0.53 -12.06 -11.05
N PRO A 130 1.26 -13.16 -11.37
CA PRO A 130 1.43 -14.30 -10.45
C PRO A 130 2.17 -13.95 -9.16
N HIS A 131 2.88 -12.82 -9.14
CA HIS A 131 3.57 -12.28 -7.96
C HIS A 131 2.61 -11.65 -6.94
N LEU A 132 1.39 -11.26 -7.33
CA LEU A 132 0.46 -10.60 -6.43
C LEU A 132 -0.03 -11.54 -5.33
N MET A 133 -0.08 -11.03 -4.09
CA MET A 133 -0.68 -11.73 -2.95
C MET A 133 -2.16 -11.40 -2.76
N CYS A 134 -2.65 -10.33 -3.37
CA CYS A 134 -4.04 -9.94 -3.41
C CYS A 134 -4.26 -9.04 -4.64
N PRO A 135 -5.51 -8.80 -5.08
CA PRO A 135 -5.80 -7.76 -6.07
C PRO A 135 -5.21 -6.42 -5.66
N VAL A 136 -4.93 -5.56 -6.65
CA VAL A 136 -4.47 -4.18 -6.40
C VAL A 136 -5.44 -3.51 -5.43
N VAL A 137 -4.87 -2.91 -4.38
CA VAL A 137 -5.62 -2.39 -3.25
C VAL A 137 -5.89 -0.91 -3.48
N THR A 138 -7.17 -0.58 -3.55
CA THR A 138 -7.63 0.77 -3.90
C THR A 138 -8.29 1.47 -2.71
N GLU A 139 -8.80 0.68 -1.77
CA GLU A 139 -9.45 1.18 -0.56
C GLU A 139 -8.41 1.48 0.54
N THR A 140 -8.47 2.68 1.13
CA THR A 140 -7.50 3.12 2.15
C THR A 140 -7.60 2.31 3.44
N LYS A 141 -8.82 1.94 3.86
CA LYS A 141 -9.05 1.08 5.04
C LYS A 141 -8.47 -0.33 4.86
N ARG A 142 -8.62 -0.91 3.66
CA ARG A 142 -8.02 -2.19 3.32
C ARG A 142 -6.49 -2.10 3.31
N ALA A 143 -5.93 -1.01 2.80
CA ALA A 143 -4.49 -0.77 2.86
C ALA A 143 -3.97 -0.71 4.31
N GLU A 144 -4.71 -0.08 5.23
CA GLU A 144 -4.40 -0.08 6.66
C GLU A 144 -4.34 -1.50 7.24
N GLN A 145 -5.38 -2.32 7.01
CA GLN A 145 -5.44 -3.70 7.46
C GLN A 145 -4.31 -4.56 6.89
N ILE A 146 -3.88 -4.29 5.66
CA ILE A 146 -2.75 -4.99 5.03
C ILE A 146 -1.42 -4.63 5.70
N LEU A 147 -1.24 -3.38 6.10
CA LEU A 147 -0.06 -2.97 6.86
C LEU A 147 -0.06 -3.58 8.26
N GLU A 148 -1.22 -3.69 8.91
CA GLU A 148 -1.36 -4.43 10.16
C GLU A 148 -1.01 -5.92 9.97
N TRP A 149 -1.58 -6.57 8.94
CA TRP A 149 -1.25 -7.94 8.56
C TRP A 149 0.25 -8.14 8.32
N ALA A 150 0.89 -7.19 7.64
CA ALA A 150 2.32 -7.24 7.38
C ALA A 150 3.15 -7.19 8.67
N MET A 151 2.69 -6.47 9.71
CA MET A 151 3.32 -6.53 11.03
C MET A 151 3.16 -7.89 11.69
N THR A 152 1.96 -8.47 11.65
CA THR A 152 1.71 -9.80 12.22
C THR A 152 2.58 -10.84 11.53
N LYS A 153 2.66 -10.80 10.20
CA LYS A 153 3.55 -11.69 9.42
C LYS A 153 5.03 -11.47 9.66
N MET A 154 5.42 -10.22 9.95
CA MET A 154 6.79 -9.94 10.35
C MET A 154 7.12 -10.67 11.66
N ASP A 155 6.24 -10.63 12.65
CA ASP A 155 6.44 -11.29 13.94
C ASP A 155 6.40 -12.83 13.79
N GLU A 156 5.45 -13.40 13.05
CA GLU A 156 5.41 -14.85 12.74
C GLU A 156 6.70 -15.33 12.05
N ARG A 157 7.22 -14.56 11.09
CA ARG A 157 8.49 -14.91 10.42
C ARG A 157 9.66 -14.85 11.40
N TYR A 158 9.65 -13.95 12.38
CA TYR A 158 10.70 -13.93 13.40
C TYR A 158 10.70 -15.19 14.26
N GLU A 159 9.52 -15.64 14.68
CA GLU A 159 9.36 -16.89 15.43
C GLU A 159 9.89 -18.08 14.62
N LEU A 160 9.50 -18.16 13.34
CA LEU A 160 9.95 -19.19 12.42
C LEU A 160 11.48 -19.18 12.22
N LEU A 161 12.08 -18.01 12.02
CA LEU A 161 13.53 -17.89 11.89
C LEU A 161 14.26 -18.29 13.18
N ALA A 162 13.70 -17.95 14.34
CA ALA A 162 14.25 -18.32 15.65
C ALA A 162 14.20 -19.85 15.87
N GLU A 163 13.09 -20.49 15.54
CA GLU A 163 12.93 -21.96 15.59
C GLU A 163 13.90 -22.66 14.62
N ALA A 164 14.02 -22.13 13.41
CA ALA A 164 15.01 -22.56 12.43
C ALA A 164 16.47 -22.21 12.82
N LYS A 165 16.71 -21.51 13.93
CA LYS A 165 18.04 -21.09 14.41
C LYS A 165 18.84 -20.31 13.35
N VAL A 166 18.17 -19.46 12.58
CA VAL A 166 18.79 -18.59 11.57
C VAL A 166 18.47 -17.13 11.85
N ARG A 167 19.33 -16.22 11.39
CA ARG A 167 19.20 -14.78 11.67
C ARG A 167 18.36 -14.02 10.65
N ASN A 168 18.16 -14.57 9.46
CA ASN A 168 17.47 -13.88 8.38
C ASN A 168 16.93 -14.86 7.32
N ILE A 169 16.03 -14.35 6.50
CA ILE A 169 15.38 -15.08 5.40
C ILE A 169 16.38 -15.65 4.39
N ALA A 170 17.48 -14.96 4.11
CA ALA A 170 18.48 -15.43 3.16
C ALA A 170 19.24 -16.66 3.68
N SER A 171 19.47 -16.73 4.99
CA SER A 171 20.02 -17.92 5.65
C SER A 171 18.98 -19.05 5.72
N PHE A 172 17.71 -18.73 5.97
CA PHE A 172 16.63 -19.73 5.95
C PHE A 172 16.50 -20.39 4.57
N ASN A 173 16.45 -19.58 3.51
CA ASN A 173 16.28 -20.05 2.13
C ASN A 173 17.50 -20.80 1.56
N LYS A 174 18.62 -20.87 2.31
CA LYS A 174 19.79 -21.69 1.97
C LYS A 174 19.75 -23.07 2.63
N LEU A 175 18.86 -23.29 3.58
CA LEU A 175 18.72 -24.58 4.25
C LEU A 175 18.16 -25.61 3.27
N THR A 176 18.69 -26.81 3.35
CA THR A 176 18.15 -27.99 2.69
C THR A 176 16.87 -28.47 3.41
N PRO A 177 15.96 -29.19 2.72
CA PRO A 177 14.79 -29.79 3.38
C PRO A 177 15.16 -30.65 4.59
N GLU A 178 16.27 -31.37 4.52
CA GLU A 178 16.80 -32.19 5.61
C GLU A 178 17.19 -31.32 6.82
N GLU A 179 17.93 -30.23 6.61
CA GLU A 179 18.30 -29.30 7.68
C GLU A 179 17.07 -28.62 8.30
N ILE A 180 16.04 -28.29 7.51
CA ILE A 180 14.78 -27.75 8.02
C ILE A 180 14.12 -28.79 8.93
N ASN A 181 13.96 -30.03 8.46
CA ASN A 181 13.34 -31.10 9.24
C ASN A 181 14.11 -31.39 10.54
N GLU A 182 15.45 -31.39 10.53
CA GLU A 182 16.26 -31.56 11.74
C GLU A 182 16.10 -30.40 12.75
N ARG A 183 15.94 -29.17 12.26
CA ARG A 183 15.85 -27.97 13.12
C ARG A 183 14.49 -27.84 13.79
N PHE A 184 13.42 -28.09 13.05
CA PHE A 184 12.04 -28.02 13.55
C PHE A 184 11.60 -29.33 14.24
N ASN A 185 12.20 -30.47 13.86
CA ASN A 185 11.92 -31.79 14.42
C ASN A 185 10.41 -32.08 14.53
N PRO A 186 9.65 -32.01 13.40
CA PRO A 186 8.21 -32.24 13.41
C PRO A 186 7.89 -33.66 13.90
N SER A 187 6.91 -33.79 14.79
CA SER A 187 6.51 -35.07 15.37
C SER A 187 5.55 -35.85 14.48
N THR A 188 4.92 -35.17 13.52
CA THR A 188 3.94 -35.76 12.59
C THR A 188 4.15 -35.26 11.15
N PRO A 189 3.72 -36.03 10.13
CA PRO A 189 3.75 -35.58 8.74
C PRO A 189 2.94 -34.28 8.50
N ASP A 190 1.87 -34.07 9.27
CA ASP A 190 1.04 -32.87 9.19
C ASP A 190 1.76 -31.63 9.73
N GLU A 191 2.59 -31.78 10.76
CA GLU A 191 3.48 -30.71 11.24
C GLU A 191 4.58 -30.41 10.21
N GLU A 192 5.19 -31.45 9.62
CA GLU A 192 6.19 -31.30 8.57
C GLU A 192 5.64 -30.52 7.36
N ALA A 193 4.43 -30.85 6.91
CA ALA A 193 3.78 -30.21 5.78
C ALA A 193 3.48 -28.71 6.00
N LYS A 194 3.37 -28.26 7.26
CA LYS A 194 3.14 -26.84 7.60
C LYS A 194 4.41 -26.00 7.60
N ILE A 195 5.59 -26.63 7.67
CA ILE A 195 6.87 -25.90 7.69
C ILE A 195 7.19 -25.46 6.25
N PRO A 196 7.34 -24.14 6.00
CA PRO A 196 7.65 -23.68 4.66
C PRO A 196 9.08 -24.06 4.27
N LYS A 197 9.23 -24.65 3.08
CA LYS A 197 10.56 -25.00 2.52
C LYS A 197 11.35 -23.79 2.07
N ARG A 198 10.66 -22.69 1.78
CA ARG A 198 11.25 -21.42 1.36
C ARG A 198 10.30 -20.29 1.73
N LEU A 199 10.87 -19.13 2.03
CA LEU A 199 10.12 -17.90 2.29
C LEU A 199 10.36 -16.91 1.14
N PRO A 200 9.31 -16.43 0.45
CA PRO A 200 9.46 -15.35 -0.52
C PRO A 200 9.72 -14.02 0.20
N HIS A 201 10.47 -13.13 -0.43
CA HIS A 201 10.44 -11.72 -0.04
C HIS A 201 9.05 -11.13 -0.33
N ILE A 202 8.56 -10.26 0.54
CA ILE A 202 7.30 -9.54 0.33
C ILE A 202 7.64 -8.07 0.11
N VAL A 203 7.23 -7.50 -1.02
CA VAL A 203 7.41 -6.08 -1.34
C VAL A 203 6.04 -5.43 -1.37
N ILE A 204 5.81 -4.48 -0.46
CA ILE A 204 4.60 -3.68 -0.39
C ILE A 204 4.90 -2.33 -1.02
N ILE A 205 4.16 -1.97 -2.06
CA ILE A 205 4.34 -0.72 -2.81
C ILE A 205 3.10 0.14 -2.61
N ILE A 206 3.30 1.36 -2.10
CA ILE A 206 2.23 2.35 -1.88
C ILE A 206 2.48 3.50 -2.86
N ASP A 207 1.58 3.73 -3.80
CA ASP A 207 1.76 4.80 -4.81
C ASP A 207 1.65 6.21 -4.22
N GLU A 208 0.67 6.42 -3.34
CA GLU A 208 0.39 7.70 -2.72
C GLU A 208 0.12 7.55 -1.22
N LEU A 209 1.17 7.72 -0.43
CA LEU A 209 1.09 7.71 1.03
C LEU A 209 0.12 8.77 1.57
N ALA A 210 0.04 9.93 0.91
CA ALA A 210 -0.76 11.04 1.42
C ALA A 210 -2.25 10.66 1.55
N ASP A 211 -2.76 9.84 0.65
CA ASP A 211 -4.16 9.42 0.67
C ASP A 211 -4.45 8.50 1.87
N LEU A 212 -3.50 7.63 2.25
CA LEU A 212 -3.60 6.81 3.46
C LEU A 212 -3.51 7.66 4.73
N MET A 213 -2.58 8.63 4.75
CA MET A 213 -2.39 9.52 5.90
C MET A 213 -3.62 10.40 6.15
N MET A 214 -4.40 10.74 5.12
CA MET A 214 -5.63 11.51 5.29
C MET A 214 -6.75 10.72 5.99
N THR A 215 -6.74 9.39 5.91
CA THR A 215 -7.75 8.54 6.55
C THR A 215 -7.33 8.15 7.99
N ALA A 216 -6.12 7.64 8.17
CA ALA A 216 -5.66 7.06 9.43
C ALA A 216 -4.16 7.35 9.68
N ALA A 217 -3.78 8.63 9.75
CA ALA A 217 -2.39 9.07 9.86
C ALA A 217 -1.58 8.34 10.95
N LYS A 218 -2.16 8.19 12.14
CA LYS A 218 -1.47 7.69 13.32
C LYS A 218 -1.17 6.20 13.20
N GLU A 219 -2.15 5.43 12.75
CA GLU A 219 -2.08 3.99 12.56
C GLU A 219 -1.12 3.65 11.42
N ILE A 220 -1.29 4.31 10.27
CA ILE A 220 -0.42 4.13 9.08
C ILE A 220 1.03 4.48 9.41
N GLU A 221 1.30 5.61 10.08
CA GLU A 221 2.65 5.97 10.51
C GLU A 221 3.25 4.91 11.46
N ALA A 222 2.47 4.45 12.44
CA ALA A 222 2.92 3.44 13.39
C ALA A 222 3.29 2.12 12.71
N TYR A 223 2.48 1.65 11.76
CA TYR A 223 2.76 0.43 11.00
C TYR A 223 4.00 0.59 10.10
N ILE A 224 4.08 1.69 9.35
CA ILE A 224 5.24 1.98 8.50
C ILE A 224 6.53 1.99 9.33
N VAL A 225 6.53 2.68 10.46
CA VAL A 225 7.70 2.78 11.35
C VAL A 225 8.09 1.41 11.90
N ARG A 226 7.14 0.64 12.43
CA ARG A 226 7.43 -0.68 13.03
C ARG A 226 7.92 -1.68 11.99
N ILE A 227 7.30 -1.72 10.81
CA ILE A 227 7.78 -2.55 9.69
C ILE A 227 9.19 -2.08 9.31
N ALA A 228 9.40 -0.78 9.12
CA ALA A 228 10.69 -0.26 8.65
C ALA A 228 11.85 -0.54 9.61
N GLN A 229 11.58 -0.62 10.91
CA GLN A 229 12.59 -0.93 11.94
C GLN A 229 13.02 -2.40 11.98
N LYS A 230 12.10 -3.32 11.70
CA LYS A 230 12.29 -4.74 12.05
C LYS A 230 12.18 -5.69 10.86
N SER A 231 11.61 -5.30 9.74
CA SER A 231 11.26 -6.26 8.68
C SER A 231 12.42 -6.74 7.81
N ARG A 232 13.57 -6.03 7.81
CA ARG A 232 14.74 -6.36 6.97
C ARG A 232 15.17 -7.83 7.07
N ALA A 233 15.25 -8.38 8.28
CA ALA A 233 15.74 -9.74 8.49
C ALA A 233 14.75 -10.80 8.00
N VAL A 234 13.44 -10.49 8.04
CA VAL A 234 12.36 -11.41 7.64
C VAL A 234 11.93 -11.23 6.18
N GLY A 235 12.58 -10.34 5.43
CA GLY A 235 12.35 -10.16 3.99
C GLY A 235 11.02 -9.51 3.65
N ILE A 236 10.52 -8.59 4.48
CA ILE A 236 9.40 -7.72 4.13
C ILE A 236 9.97 -6.33 3.84
N HIS A 237 9.57 -5.72 2.73
CA HIS A 237 10.13 -4.49 2.20
C HIS A 237 9.01 -3.50 1.88
N LEU A 238 9.26 -2.22 2.11
CA LEU A 238 8.29 -1.15 1.83
C LEU A 238 8.86 -0.22 0.76
N ILE A 239 8.08 0.06 -0.27
CA ILE A 239 8.33 1.15 -1.21
C ILE A 239 7.16 2.10 -1.09
N VAL A 240 7.43 3.29 -0.55
CA VAL A 240 6.41 4.28 -0.26
C VAL A 240 6.62 5.47 -1.16
N ALA A 241 5.61 5.84 -1.92
CA ALA A 241 5.66 6.97 -2.82
C ALA A 241 4.65 8.05 -2.43
N THR A 242 4.94 9.30 -2.78
CA THR A 242 3.98 10.40 -2.62
C THR A 242 4.22 11.53 -3.61
N GLN A 243 3.14 12.17 -4.07
CA GLN A 243 3.21 13.42 -4.83
C GLN A 243 3.12 14.67 -3.95
N ARG A 244 2.86 14.50 -2.65
CA ARG A 244 2.68 15.58 -1.68
C ARG A 244 3.84 15.59 -0.68
N PRO A 245 4.97 16.25 -1.01
CA PRO A 245 6.16 16.29 -0.15
C PRO A 245 5.98 17.27 1.02
N GLN A 246 4.96 17.03 1.84
CA GLN A 246 4.60 17.82 3.02
C GLN A 246 5.08 17.12 4.28
N ALA A 247 5.47 17.89 5.31
CA ALA A 247 5.96 17.33 6.57
C ALA A 247 4.90 16.51 7.34
N THR A 248 3.62 16.74 7.06
CA THR A 248 2.48 15.98 7.59
C THR A 248 2.34 14.59 6.95
N VAL A 249 2.81 14.44 5.71
CA VAL A 249 2.80 13.16 4.97
C VAL A 249 4.14 12.43 5.17
N VAL A 250 5.24 13.14 4.95
CA VAL A 250 6.61 12.63 5.11
C VAL A 250 7.16 13.12 6.45
N THR A 251 6.70 12.48 7.51
CA THR A 251 7.05 12.85 8.88
C THR A 251 8.51 12.53 9.21
N GLY A 252 9.02 13.11 10.29
CA GLY A 252 10.37 12.79 10.79
C GLY A 252 10.54 11.31 11.15
N LEU A 253 9.48 10.67 11.67
CA LEU A 253 9.50 9.25 12.04
C LEU A 253 9.61 8.37 10.80
N ILE A 254 8.81 8.61 9.76
CA ILE A 254 8.92 7.88 8.49
C ILE A 254 10.33 8.04 7.92
N LYS A 255 10.85 9.27 7.87
CA LYS A 255 12.21 9.52 7.35
C LYS A 255 13.29 8.80 8.12
N SER A 256 13.26 8.85 9.45
CA SER A 256 14.30 8.22 10.28
C SER A 256 14.38 6.70 10.07
N ASN A 257 13.29 6.05 9.64
CA ASN A 257 13.25 4.61 9.39
C ASN A 257 13.33 4.24 7.90
N MET A 258 13.23 5.21 6.98
CA MET A 258 13.43 5.04 5.53
C MET A 258 14.63 5.86 5.06
N PRO A 259 15.87 5.37 5.27
CA PRO A 259 17.10 6.11 4.94
C PRO A 259 17.40 6.16 3.44
N CYS A 260 16.82 5.24 2.65
CA CYS A 260 16.99 5.20 1.20
C CYS A 260 15.86 6.02 0.56
N ARG A 261 16.21 7.04 -0.24
CA ARG A 261 15.23 7.98 -0.77
C ARG A 261 15.51 8.36 -2.22
N ILE A 262 14.45 8.52 -3.00
CA ILE A 262 14.49 9.07 -4.36
C ILE A 262 13.64 10.34 -4.36
N GLY A 263 14.27 11.47 -4.64
CA GLY A 263 13.59 12.75 -4.88
C GLY A 263 13.59 13.06 -6.37
N PHE A 264 12.43 13.05 -6.99
CA PHE A 264 12.20 13.63 -8.31
C PHE A 264 11.97 15.14 -8.19
N ARG A 265 11.78 15.82 -9.33
CA ARG A 265 11.52 17.26 -9.36
C ARG A 265 10.37 17.64 -8.41
N VAL A 266 10.62 18.67 -7.60
CA VAL A 266 9.65 19.30 -6.69
C VAL A 266 9.52 20.79 -6.96
N ALA A 267 8.48 21.42 -6.42
CA ALA A 267 8.20 22.83 -6.66
C ALA A 267 9.14 23.75 -5.87
N ALA A 268 9.46 23.41 -4.62
CA ALA A 268 10.24 24.28 -3.74
C ALA A 268 11.42 23.59 -3.04
N ARG A 269 12.38 24.40 -2.60
CA ARG A 269 13.50 23.96 -1.74
C ARG A 269 13.04 23.29 -0.45
N MET A 270 11.93 23.78 0.11
CA MET A 270 11.35 23.23 1.33
C MET A 270 10.93 21.77 1.11
N ASP A 271 10.24 21.49 -0.01
CA ASP A 271 9.84 20.14 -0.42
C ASP A 271 11.06 19.23 -0.60
N SER A 272 12.13 19.73 -1.23
CA SER A 272 13.38 18.98 -1.38
C SER A 272 13.94 18.57 -0.03
N ARG A 273 13.97 19.48 0.95
CA ARG A 273 14.42 19.20 2.32
C ARG A 273 13.48 18.27 3.07
N ILE A 274 12.18 18.38 2.83
CA ILE A 274 11.21 17.46 3.44
C ILE A 274 11.57 16.03 3.02
N ILE A 275 11.89 15.77 1.74
CA ILE A 275 12.20 14.41 1.26
C ILE A 275 13.65 13.99 1.56
N LEU A 276 14.63 14.80 1.15
CA LEU A 276 16.05 14.41 1.07
C LEU A 276 16.91 14.94 2.22
N ASP A 277 16.32 15.70 3.15
CA ASP A 277 17.02 16.50 4.16
C ASP A 277 18.03 17.52 3.57
N GLN A 278 17.99 17.71 2.24
CA GLN A 278 18.93 18.51 1.46
C GLN A 278 18.19 19.23 0.32
N ASN A 279 18.76 20.34 -0.14
CA ASN A 279 18.28 21.02 -1.35
C ASN A 279 18.77 20.30 -2.61
N GLY A 280 18.10 20.50 -3.74
CA GLY A 280 18.54 20.08 -5.05
C GLY A 280 17.42 19.54 -5.92
N ALA A 281 16.39 18.93 -5.32
CA ALA A 281 15.29 18.34 -6.07
C ALA A 281 14.47 19.40 -6.82
N GLU A 282 14.43 20.63 -6.31
CA GLU A 282 13.76 21.76 -6.98
C GLU A 282 14.47 22.20 -8.28
N THR A 283 15.72 21.79 -8.48
CA THR A 283 16.52 22.14 -9.67
C THR A 283 16.52 21.06 -10.75
N LEU A 284 15.89 19.92 -10.47
CA LEU A 284 15.79 18.80 -11.41
C LEU A 284 14.94 19.17 -12.62
N LEU A 285 15.18 18.46 -13.72
CA LEU A 285 14.60 18.75 -15.03
C LEU A 285 13.21 18.13 -15.23
N GLY A 286 12.77 17.25 -14.33
CA GLY A 286 11.59 16.40 -14.52
C GLY A 286 11.88 15.23 -15.46
N GLN A 287 10.82 14.56 -15.95
CA GLN A 287 10.94 13.44 -16.90
C GLN A 287 11.95 12.36 -16.47
N GLY A 288 11.95 11.99 -15.19
CA GLY A 288 12.82 10.94 -14.65
C GLY A 288 14.15 11.43 -14.07
N ASP A 289 14.52 12.71 -14.20
CA ASP A 289 15.69 13.27 -13.51
C ASP A 289 15.44 13.26 -11.99
N MET A 290 16.36 12.64 -11.24
CA MET A 290 16.20 12.35 -9.83
C MET A 290 17.49 12.53 -9.02
N LEU A 291 17.32 12.72 -7.72
CA LEU A 291 18.36 12.59 -6.71
C LEU A 291 18.11 11.34 -5.89
N PHE A 292 19.11 10.47 -5.82
CA PHE A 292 19.09 9.25 -5.06
C PHE A 292 19.98 9.38 -3.81
N LEU A 293 19.37 9.30 -2.63
CA LEU A 293 20.05 9.23 -1.35
C LEU A 293 20.29 7.76 -0.99
N LYS A 294 21.57 7.36 -1.02
CA LYS A 294 21.99 6.01 -0.66
C LYS A 294 21.90 5.80 0.86
N PRO A 295 21.50 4.60 1.31
CA PRO A 295 21.43 4.30 2.75
C PRO A 295 22.79 4.44 3.42
N GLY A 296 22.80 4.98 4.65
CA GLY A 296 24.00 5.11 5.46
C GLY A 296 24.99 6.18 4.98
N THR A 297 24.61 7.00 4.00
CA THR A 297 25.42 8.11 3.48
C THR A 297 24.61 9.39 3.46
N SER A 298 25.29 10.54 3.41
CA SER A 298 24.68 11.84 3.07
C SER A 298 24.80 12.17 1.58
N ASP A 299 25.35 11.26 0.78
CA ASP A 299 25.73 11.54 -0.60
C ASP A 299 24.52 11.39 -1.52
N LEU A 300 24.11 12.50 -2.11
CA LEU A 300 23.10 12.52 -3.15
C LEU A 300 23.73 12.25 -4.51
N VAL A 301 23.29 11.16 -5.13
CA VAL A 301 23.67 10.80 -6.51
C VAL A 301 22.58 11.31 -7.45
N ARG A 302 22.94 12.20 -8.38
CA ARG A 302 22.03 12.59 -9.46
C ARG A 302 22.03 11.54 -10.55
N ALA A 303 20.83 11.12 -10.95
CA ALA A 303 20.63 10.10 -11.97
C ALA A 303 19.42 10.42 -12.85
N GLN A 304 19.48 9.94 -14.08
CA GLN A 304 18.34 9.87 -14.99
C GLN A 304 17.67 8.51 -14.80
N GLY A 305 16.39 8.54 -14.40
CA GLY A 305 15.57 7.38 -14.14
C GLY A 305 15.39 6.48 -15.36
N ALA A 306 15.27 5.18 -15.12
CA ALA A 306 14.93 4.20 -16.12
C ALA A 306 13.53 4.46 -16.69
N TYR A 307 13.41 4.28 -18.00
CA TYR A 307 12.17 4.35 -18.75
C TYR A 307 11.83 2.97 -19.30
N VAL A 308 10.58 2.59 -19.10
CA VAL A 308 9.95 1.41 -19.70
C VAL A 308 8.62 1.90 -20.27
N ASP A 309 8.33 1.49 -21.50
CA ASP A 309 7.09 1.85 -22.18
C ASP A 309 5.91 1.02 -21.67
N ASP A 310 4.68 1.52 -21.84
CA ASP A 310 3.49 0.81 -21.37
C ASP A 310 3.29 -0.50 -22.14
N ASP A 311 3.59 -0.49 -23.44
CA ASP A 311 3.59 -1.69 -24.30
C ASP A 311 4.63 -2.73 -23.82
N GLU A 312 5.82 -2.27 -23.42
CA GLU A 312 6.86 -3.17 -22.88
C GLU A 312 6.40 -3.82 -21.56
N ILE A 313 5.69 -3.08 -20.72
CA ILE A 313 5.11 -3.62 -19.48
C ILE A 313 4.01 -4.62 -19.82
N HIS A 314 3.12 -4.29 -20.75
CA HIS A 314 2.03 -5.17 -21.17
C HIS A 314 2.54 -6.51 -21.70
N ASP A 315 3.60 -6.51 -22.51
CA ASP A 315 4.25 -7.73 -23.00
C ASP A 315 4.80 -8.59 -21.85
N VAL A 316 5.44 -7.96 -20.86
CA VAL A 316 5.96 -8.66 -19.67
C VAL A 316 4.83 -9.26 -18.84
N VAL A 317 3.77 -8.50 -18.58
CA VAL A 317 2.61 -8.95 -17.82
C VAL A 317 1.93 -10.12 -18.53
N THR A 318 1.66 -9.98 -19.83
CA THR A 318 1.02 -11.01 -20.67
C THR A 318 1.82 -12.31 -20.67
N HIS A 319 3.15 -12.21 -20.87
CA HIS A 319 4.01 -13.38 -20.81
C HIS A 319 3.94 -14.10 -19.45
N LEU A 320 3.93 -13.36 -18.35
CA LEU A 320 3.85 -13.94 -17.02
C LEU A 320 2.49 -14.57 -16.74
N THR A 321 1.40 -13.97 -17.19
CA THR A 321 0.04 -14.49 -17.02
C THR A 321 -0.21 -15.75 -17.85
N ASP A 322 0.41 -15.87 -19.02
CA ASP A 322 0.35 -17.08 -19.85
C ASP A 322 1.04 -18.27 -19.17
N VAL A 323 2.08 -18.00 -18.37
CA VAL A 323 2.87 -19.02 -17.68
C VAL A 323 2.27 -19.41 -16.33
N ALA A 324 1.68 -18.45 -15.59
CA ALA A 324 1.13 -18.70 -14.27
C ALA A 324 0.00 -17.73 -13.90
N GLN A 325 -1.02 -18.25 -13.22
CA GLN A 325 -2.11 -17.45 -12.68
C GLN A 325 -1.78 -16.88 -11.29
N ALA A 326 -2.41 -15.75 -10.95
CA ALA A 326 -2.35 -15.18 -9.62
C ALA A 326 -2.95 -16.12 -8.56
N GLN A 327 -2.19 -16.37 -7.51
CA GLN A 327 -2.62 -17.13 -6.33
C GLN A 327 -2.61 -16.21 -5.12
N TYR A 328 -3.79 -15.69 -4.79
CA TYR A 328 -3.96 -14.77 -3.68
C TYR A 328 -3.85 -15.47 -2.32
N HIS A 329 -3.29 -14.76 -1.36
CA HIS A 329 -3.09 -15.24 0.00
C HIS A 329 -4.43 -15.27 0.74
N PRO A 330 -4.84 -16.42 1.33
CA PRO A 330 -6.16 -16.58 1.93
C PRO A 330 -6.50 -15.53 2.98
N GLU A 331 -5.56 -15.24 3.88
CA GLU A 331 -5.77 -14.24 4.95
C GLU A 331 -6.01 -12.83 4.39
N LEU A 332 -5.30 -12.43 3.32
CA LEU A 332 -5.47 -11.12 2.70
C LEU A 332 -6.81 -11.00 1.97
N MET A 333 -7.34 -12.10 1.45
CA MET A 333 -8.68 -12.15 0.86
C MET A 333 -9.79 -12.13 1.92
N GLN A 334 -9.52 -12.63 3.12
CA GLN A 334 -10.46 -12.60 4.24
C GLN A 334 -10.60 -11.21 4.88
N LEU A 335 -9.56 -10.36 4.77
CA LEU A 335 -9.65 -8.96 5.20
C LEU A 335 -10.84 -8.23 4.54
N ASN A 336 -11.11 -8.53 3.25
CA ASN A 336 -12.24 -7.95 2.53
C ASN A 336 -13.61 -8.32 3.13
N ARG A 337 -13.73 -9.53 3.70
CA ARG A 337 -15.00 -10.00 4.29
C ARG A 337 -15.28 -9.32 5.63
N ILE A 338 -14.22 -9.00 6.37
CA ILE A 338 -14.32 -8.35 7.68
C ILE A 338 -15.01 -6.99 7.58
N ASP A 339 -14.77 -6.22 6.51
CA ASP A 339 -15.43 -4.93 6.29
C ASP A 339 -16.88 -5.07 5.78
N MET A 340 -17.18 -6.08 4.96
CA MET A 340 -18.57 -6.36 4.55
C MET A 340 -19.42 -6.83 5.74
N ASP A 341 -18.88 -7.71 6.58
CA ASP A 341 -19.52 -8.21 7.82
C ASP A 341 -19.45 -7.19 8.98
N ALA A 342 -18.79 -6.04 8.81
CA ALA A 342 -18.85 -4.92 9.76
C ALA A 342 -19.92 -3.89 9.35
N ALA A 343 -20.29 -3.86 8.07
CA ALA A 343 -21.35 -3.01 7.54
C ALA A 343 -22.73 -3.69 7.61
N GLN A 344 -22.79 -5.02 7.51
CA GLN A 344 -23.93 -5.84 7.92
C GLN A 344 -23.64 -6.37 9.32
N GLY A 345 -24.48 -6.10 10.32
CA GLY A 345 -24.26 -6.57 11.69
C GLY A 345 -23.87 -8.07 11.74
N ASP A 346 -22.90 -8.43 12.58
CA ASP A 346 -22.34 -9.79 12.61
C ASP A 346 -23.44 -10.82 12.92
N ASP A 347 -23.66 -11.78 12.02
CA ASP A 347 -24.70 -12.83 12.15
C ASP A 347 -24.63 -13.61 13.48
N LEU A 348 -23.44 -13.69 14.09
CA LEU A 348 -23.21 -14.39 15.35
C LEU A 348 -23.29 -13.46 16.57
N TYR A 349 -23.59 -12.18 16.38
CA TYR A 349 -23.62 -11.19 17.45
C TYR A 349 -24.63 -11.57 18.53
N ASP A 350 -25.87 -11.87 18.15
CA ASP A 350 -26.93 -12.28 19.08
C ASP A 350 -26.56 -13.55 19.85
N GLU A 351 -25.99 -14.54 19.18
CA GLU A 351 -25.57 -15.80 19.79
C GLU A 351 -24.39 -15.57 20.76
N ALA A 352 -23.45 -14.71 20.37
CA ALA A 352 -22.34 -14.31 21.22
C ALA A 352 -22.81 -13.58 22.48
N VAL A 353 -23.82 -12.70 22.36
CA VAL A 353 -24.39 -11.98 23.51
C VAL A 353 -24.98 -12.99 24.49
N LYS A 354 -25.79 -13.94 24.01
CA LYS A 354 -26.35 -15.00 24.87
C LYS A 354 -25.26 -15.77 25.63
N ILE A 355 -24.21 -16.22 24.93
CA ILE A 355 -23.10 -16.95 25.55
C ILE A 355 -22.41 -16.11 26.63
N VAL A 356 -22.17 -14.83 26.37
CA VAL A 356 -21.49 -13.93 27.31
C VAL A 356 -22.36 -13.64 28.54
N LEU A 357 -23.67 -13.43 28.36
CA LEU A 357 -24.62 -13.20 29.44
C LEU A 357 -24.84 -14.44 30.30
N GLU A 358 -24.96 -15.63 29.70
CA GLU A 358 -25.10 -16.90 30.42
C GLU A 358 -23.87 -17.24 31.25
N THR A 359 -22.68 -17.05 30.67
CA THR A 359 -21.41 -17.39 31.32
C THR A 359 -20.89 -16.27 32.23
N LYS A 360 -21.55 -15.10 32.22
CA LYS A 360 -21.17 -13.87 32.94
C LYS A 360 -19.72 -13.46 32.69
N ARG A 361 -19.19 -13.72 31.48
CA ARG A 361 -17.76 -13.54 31.18
C ARG A 361 -17.53 -13.06 29.75
N GLY A 362 -17.26 -11.77 29.58
CA GLY A 362 -16.92 -11.15 28.28
C GLY A 362 -15.47 -11.37 27.88
N SER A 363 -15.11 -12.59 27.44
CA SER A 363 -13.75 -12.93 27.01
C SER A 363 -13.68 -13.29 25.53
N VAL A 364 -12.69 -12.72 24.83
CA VAL A 364 -12.36 -13.08 23.44
C VAL A 364 -12.12 -14.59 23.30
N SER A 365 -11.30 -15.17 24.18
CA SER A 365 -11.00 -16.61 24.18
C SER A 365 -12.20 -17.52 24.46
N LEU A 366 -13.26 -17.00 25.11
CA LEU A 366 -14.50 -17.73 25.33
C LEU A 366 -15.28 -17.82 24.01
N LEU A 367 -15.47 -16.68 23.34
CA LEU A 367 -16.18 -16.62 22.07
C LEU A 367 -15.47 -17.40 20.97
N GLN A 368 -14.14 -17.34 20.91
CA GLN A 368 -13.36 -18.15 19.97
C GLN A 368 -13.63 -19.64 20.10
N ARG A 369 -13.76 -20.16 21.33
CA ARG A 369 -14.01 -21.58 21.59
C ARG A 369 -15.46 -21.99 21.42
N ARG A 370 -16.42 -21.11 21.79
CA ARG A 370 -17.85 -21.43 21.74
C ARG A 370 -18.45 -21.26 20.36
N LEU A 371 -18.01 -20.26 19.60
CA LEU A 371 -18.52 -19.95 18.26
C LEU A 371 -17.58 -20.41 17.14
N SER A 372 -16.43 -21.02 17.48
CA SER A 372 -15.41 -21.45 16.50
C SER A 372 -14.94 -20.33 15.57
N ILE A 373 -14.86 -19.09 16.08
CA ILE A 373 -14.44 -17.89 15.34
C ILE A 373 -13.00 -17.48 15.66
N GLY A 374 -12.36 -16.78 14.71
CA GLY A 374 -10.99 -16.26 14.88
C GLY A 374 -10.90 -15.11 15.90
N TYR A 375 -9.67 -14.82 16.36
CA TYR A 375 -9.40 -13.80 17.40
C TYR A 375 -9.95 -12.42 17.03
N ALA A 376 -9.70 -11.95 15.80
CA ALA A 376 -10.15 -10.64 15.34
C ALA A 376 -11.69 -10.49 15.36
N ARG A 377 -12.43 -11.53 14.94
CA ARG A 377 -13.90 -11.53 14.97
C ARG A 377 -14.43 -11.57 16.41
N ALA A 378 -13.87 -12.43 17.25
CA ALA A 378 -14.23 -12.49 18.66
C ALA A 378 -13.93 -11.18 19.42
N SER A 379 -12.80 -10.52 19.11
CA SER A 379 -12.44 -9.22 19.70
C SER A 379 -13.43 -8.13 19.30
N ARG A 380 -13.78 -8.07 18.00
CA ARG A 380 -14.77 -7.13 17.48
C ARG A 380 -16.15 -7.30 18.13
N ILE A 381 -16.63 -8.52 18.25
CA ILE A 381 -17.90 -8.83 18.90
C ILE A 381 -17.90 -8.36 20.37
N ILE A 382 -16.78 -8.56 21.10
CA ILE A 382 -16.62 -8.05 22.48
C ILE A 382 -16.61 -6.52 22.54
N GLU A 383 -16.03 -5.84 21.55
CA GLU A 383 -16.05 -4.38 21.47
C GLU A 383 -17.44 -3.83 21.13
N MET A 384 -18.15 -4.46 20.21
CA MET A 384 -19.55 -4.14 19.90
C MET A 384 -20.45 -4.28 21.13
N MET A 385 -20.29 -5.36 21.91
CA MET A 385 -21.01 -5.55 23.17
C MET A 385 -20.69 -4.46 24.20
N ALA A 386 -19.44 -4.01 24.28
CA ALA A 386 -19.07 -2.93 25.19
C ALA A 386 -19.64 -1.58 24.75
N ALA A 387 -19.64 -1.29 23.44
CA ALA A 387 -20.26 -0.10 22.88
C ALA A 387 -21.78 -0.08 23.09
N ALA A 388 -22.42 -1.26 23.04
CA ALA A 388 -23.85 -1.44 23.33
C ALA A 388 -24.17 -1.46 24.84
N GLY A 389 -23.19 -1.26 25.73
CA GLY A 389 -23.40 -1.23 27.18
C GLY A 389 -23.67 -2.60 27.82
N ILE A 390 -23.44 -3.69 27.09
CA ILE A 390 -23.61 -5.09 27.55
C ILE A 390 -22.41 -5.54 28.41
N LEU A 391 -21.24 -4.98 28.13
CA LEU A 391 -19.99 -5.24 28.83
C LEU A 391 -19.40 -3.95 29.42
N GLY A 392 -18.78 -4.07 30.59
CA GLY A 392 -18.06 -2.98 31.25
C GLY A 392 -16.76 -2.59 30.55
N GLU A 393 -16.08 -1.60 31.13
CA GLU A 393 -14.84 -1.02 30.58
C GLU A 393 -13.71 -2.05 30.41
N TYR A 394 -12.81 -1.73 29.48
CA TYR A 394 -11.67 -2.59 29.15
C TYR A 394 -10.68 -2.69 30.33
N LYS A 395 -10.56 -3.90 30.92
CA LYS A 395 -9.61 -4.23 32.00
C LYS A 395 -8.39 -5.03 31.48
N GLY A 396 -7.78 -4.61 30.36
CA GLY A 396 -6.57 -5.24 29.83
C GLY A 396 -6.78 -6.69 29.36
N SER A 397 -5.93 -7.63 29.78
CA SER A 397 -6.01 -9.05 29.39
C SER A 397 -7.09 -9.86 30.11
N GLN A 398 -7.83 -9.24 31.04
CA GLN A 398 -8.90 -9.91 31.79
C GLN A 398 -10.23 -9.85 31.06
N ALA A 399 -11.10 -10.83 31.35
CA ALA A 399 -12.46 -10.84 30.82
C ALA A 399 -13.25 -9.63 31.33
N ARG A 400 -14.05 -9.02 30.45
CA ARG A 400 -14.93 -7.91 30.83
C ARG A 400 -16.10 -8.42 31.68
N GLU A 401 -16.47 -7.62 32.67
CA GLU A 401 -17.64 -7.87 33.50
C GLU A 401 -18.91 -7.57 32.71
N VAL A 402 -19.92 -8.42 32.91
CA VAL A 402 -21.23 -8.26 32.29
C VAL A 402 -22.06 -7.26 33.09
N THR A 403 -22.61 -6.26 32.41
CA THR A 403 -23.33 -5.13 33.02
C THR A 403 -24.86 -5.25 32.96
N MET A 404 -25.38 -6.23 32.22
CA MET A 404 -26.82 -6.47 32.07
C MET A 404 -27.16 -7.97 32.14
N THR A 405 -28.43 -8.28 32.36
CA THR A 405 -28.96 -9.64 32.36
C THR A 405 -29.53 -10.04 31.01
N LEU A 406 -29.72 -11.34 30.79
CA LEU A 406 -30.31 -11.86 29.55
C LEU A 406 -31.74 -11.33 29.34
N ASP A 407 -32.53 -11.25 30.41
CA ASP A 407 -33.91 -10.74 30.37
C ASP A 407 -33.95 -9.24 30.00
N GLU A 408 -33.01 -8.43 30.54
CA GLU A 408 -32.88 -7.00 30.20
C GLU A 408 -32.46 -6.81 28.73
N TYR A 409 -31.57 -7.66 28.21
CA TYR A 409 -31.16 -7.63 26.81
C TYR A 409 -32.31 -8.01 25.86
N GLU A 410 -33.10 -9.03 26.20
CA GLU A 410 -34.29 -9.42 25.43
C GLU A 410 -35.42 -8.37 25.49
N GLN A 411 -35.50 -7.59 26.57
CA GLN A 411 -36.41 -6.46 26.68
C GLN A 411 -35.94 -5.29 25.80
N LEU A 412 -34.65 -4.91 25.86
CA LEU A 412 -34.08 -3.88 24.99
C LEU A 412 -34.26 -4.21 23.50
N LYS A 413 -34.10 -5.49 23.13
CA LYS A 413 -34.32 -5.95 21.76
C LYS A 413 -35.79 -5.86 21.33
N ARG A 414 -36.72 -6.15 22.24
CA ARG A 414 -38.16 -5.96 21.98
C ARG A 414 -38.53 -4.49 21.82
N GLU A 415 -38.00 -3.62 22.69
CA GLU A 415 -38.23 -2.17 22.62
C GLU A 415 -37.65 -1.56 21.33
N GLN A 416 -36.48 -2.04 20.87
CA GLN A 416 -35.90 -1.64 19.57
C GLN A 416 -36.73 -2.13 18.38
N LEU A 417 -37.23 -3.36 18.43
CA LEU A 417 -38.08 -3.92 17.37
C LEU A 417 -39.45 -3.22 17.34
N GLU A 418 -40.03 -2.90 18.49
CA GLU A 418 -41.27 -2.13 18.62
C GLU A 418 -41.09 -0.68 18.14
N ALA A 419 -39.93 -0.07 18.38
CA ALA A 419 -39.60 1.26 17.86
C ALA A 419 -39.40 1.27 16.33
N GLU A 420 -38.81 0.23 15.76
CA GLU A 420 -38.71 0.03 14.31
C GLU A 420 -40.09 -0.21 13.68
N VAL A 421 -40.96 -1.01 14.29
CA VAL A 421 -42.33 -1.24 13.80
C VAL A 421 -43.19 0.02 13.89
N HIS A 422 -43.10 0.78 14.98
CA HIS A 422 -43.81 2.06 15.11
C HIS A 422 -43.36 3.11 14.09
N THR A 423 -42.09 3.12 13.67
CA THR A 423 -41.62 4.04 12.63
C THR A 423 -42.15 3.67 11.24
N TYR A 424 -42.41 2.39 10.97
CA TYR A 424 -43.08 1.97 9.74
C TYR A 424 -44.59 2.25 9.76
N GLU A 425 -45.27 2.08 10.89
CA GLU A 425 -46.70 2.39 11.03
C GLU A 425 -47.00 3.90 10.93
N ASP A 426 -46.14 4.78 11.49
CA ASP A 426 -46.26 6.24 11.38
C ASP A 426 -46.06 6.75 9.93
N LEU A 427 -45.26 6.03 9.13
CA LEU A 427 -45.07 6.34 7.70
C LEU A 427 -46.27 5.91 6.86
N THR A 428 -46.95 4.81 7.23
CA THR A 428 -48.15 4.35 6.51
C THR A 428 -49.44 5.07 6.93
N ALA A 429 -49.50 5.65 8.14
CA ALA A 429 -50.66 6.42 8.60
C ALA A 429 -50.73 7.85 8.03
N GLN A 430 -49.66 8.35 7.40
CA GLN A 430 -49.63 9.66 6.73
C GLN A 430 -50.14 9.61 5.28
N ASP A 431 -50.32 8.42 4.70
CA ASP A 431 -50.74 8.24 3.30
C ASP A 431 -52.26 8.04 3.12
N ASP A 432 -53.03 7.82 4.20
CA ASP A 432 -54.49 7.58 4.13
C ASP A 432 -55.36 8.86 4.21
N ASP A 433 -54.78 10.06 4.36
CA ASP A 433 -55.52 11.34 4.50
C ASP A 433 -55.54 12.21 3.22
N LEU A 434 -55.26 11.64 2.04
CA LEU A 434 -55.29 12.37 0.76
C LEU A 434 -56.07 11.64 -0.35
N GLU A 435 -57.37 11.40 -0.12
CA GLU A 435 -58.34 11.24 -1.21
C GLU A 435 -59.44 12.31 -1.07
N ASP A 436 -59.36 13.34 -1.93
CA ASP A 436 -60.47 14.04 -2.60
C ASP A 436 -60.01 15.47 -2.95
N ASP A 437 -59.72 15.71 -4.24
CA ASP A 437 -60.23 16.86 -5.01
C ASP A 437 -59.62 16.91 -6.43
N GLU A 438 -60.49 16.81 -7.44
CA GLU A 438 -60.17 16.99 -8.87
C GLU A 438 -59.71 18.42 -9.18
N PRO A 439 -58.78 18.64 -10.15
CA PRO A 439 -58.52 19.97 -10.66
C PRO A 439 -59.33 20.24 -11.94
N GLY A 440 -60.18 21.28 -11.87
CA GLY A 440 -60.83 21.91 -13.02
C GLY A 440 -60.07 23.13 -13.54
N ASP A 441 -60.01 23.19 -14.87
CA ASP A 441 -60.05 24.31 -15.82
C ASP A 441 -59.04 25.48 -15.86
N GLU A 442 -58.85 25.89 -17.12
CA GLU A 442 -58.34 27.15 -17.71
C GLU A 442 -56.81 27.28 -17.86
N ASP A 443 -56.22 27.73 -18.97
CA ASP A 443 -56.62 28.02 -20.36
C ASP A 443 -55.30 28.47 -21.02
N LEU A 444 -54.93 27.96 -22.20
CA LEU A 444 -54.04 28.69 -23.12
C LEU A 444 -54.35 28.29 -24.58
N ASP A 445 -54.79 29.31 -25.30
CA ASP A 445 -55.37 29.31 -26.65
C ASP A 445 -54.46 28.84 -27.79
N GLU A 446 -55.17 28.43 -28.83
CA GLU A 446 -54.81 28.02 -30.19
C GLU A 446 -54.03 29.08 -31.00
N GLU A 447 -53.17 28.62 -31.92
CA GLU A 447 -53.31 28.95 -33.36
C GLU A 447 -52.39 28.06 -34.23
N ASP A 448 -53.06 27.13 -34.93
CA ASP A 448 -52.91 26.69 -36.32
C ASP A 448 -51.59 26.72 -37.09
N GLY A 449 -51.40 25.65 -37.90
CA GLY A 449 -50.84 25.82 -39.25
C GLY A 449 -50.02 24.68 -39.85
N ALA A 450 -50.71 23.57 -40.16
CA ALA A 450 -50.52 22.59 -41.25
C ALA A 450 -49.31 22.62 -42.21
N GLU A 451 -48.88 21.38 -42.56
CA GLU A 451 -48.35 20.91 -43.86
C GLU A 451 -46.99 21.53 -44.32
N ASP A 452 -46.03 20.84 -44.93
CA ASP A 452 -46.11 19.73 -45.88
C ASP A 452 -44.71 19.13 -46.15
N ALA A 453 -44.70 18.11 -47.01
CA ALA A 453 -43.62 17.23 -47.44
C ALA A 453 -42.27 17.80 -47.93
N ASN A 454 -41.33 16.85 -48.06
CA ASN A 454 -40.32 16.69 -49.11
C ASN A 454 -38.88 17.23 -48.93
N ASP A 455 -37.98 16.24 -48.82
CA ASP A 455 -36.96 15.89 -49.82
C ASP A 455 -35.57 16.59 -49.80
N GLU A 456 -34.60 15.74 -50.16
CA GLU A 456 -33.25 15.98 -50.69
C GLU A 456 -32.07 16.51 -49.82
N ASN A 457 -31.02 15.68 -49.84
CA ASN A 457 -29.59 15.96 -50.08
C ASN A 457 -28.83 16.95 -49.18
N ALA A 458 -27.85 16.44 -48.43
CA ALA A 458 -26.41 16.54 -48.74
C ALA A 458 -25.55 15.90 -47.64
#